data_AF-A0A7C7EUJ8-F1
#
_entry.id   AF-A0A7C7EUJ8-F1
#
_cell.length_a   1.000
_cell.length_b   1.000
_cell.length_c   1.000
_cell.angle_alpha   90.00
_cell.angle_beta   90.00
_cell.angle_gamma   90.00
#
_symmetry.space_group_name_H-M   'P 1'
#
loop_
_entity.id
_entity.type
_entity.pdbx_description
1 polymer ?
#
loop_
_entity_poly.entity_id
_entity_poly.type
_entity_poly.pdbx_seq_one_letter_code
_entity_poly.pdbx_strand_id
1 'polypeptide(L)'
;MKVVNVKIKELRESLNLSQEEFGKSIGLSKSGISNIESGNRGVRESYIELICTKYNVSKVWLTDGSELAKEVHHLESFIEYLKSLNYSVQPIPCSETSCVYEVQSKDYTAEFTQEEFESLQNRNKDAIEGMILLQCQKNKKEPPSAATENGSGVENHDNK
;
A
#
# COMPACT_ATOMS: atom_id res chain seq x y z
N MET A 1 -23.34 13.89 7.64
CA MET A 1 -22.08 13.33 7.11
C MET A 1 -21.06 13.30 8.25
N LYS A 2 -20.36 12.18 8.49
CA LYS A 2 -19.34 12.05 9.53
C LYS A 2 -17.93 12.17 8.93
N VAL A 3 -16.92 12.43 9.76
CA VAL A 3 -15.51 12.55 9.36
C VAL A 3 -15.04 11.32 8.57
N VAL A 4 -15.37 10.12 9.05
CA VAL A 4 -15.06 8.85 8.37
C VAL A 4 -15.55 8.77 6.92
N ASN A 5 -16.73 9.35 6.60
CA ASN A 5 -17.25 9.33 5.24
C ASN A 5 -16.39 10.18 4.30
N VAL A 6 -15.94 11.34 4.80
CA VAL A 6 -15.05 12.26 4.06
C VAL A 6 -13.68 11.63 3.89
N LYS A 7 -13.11 11.01 4.93
CA LYS A 7 -11.77 10.41 4.89
C LYS A 7 -11.70 9.17 4.01
N ILE A 8 -12.77 8.36 3.94
CA ILE A 8 -12.85 7.26 2.97
C ILE A 8 -12.83 7.79 1.53
N LYS A 9 -13.57 8.87 1.26
CA LYS A 9 -13.57 9.50 -0.07
C LYS A 9 -12.19 10.07 -0.42
N GLU A 10 -11.57 10.80 0.52
CA GLU A 10 -10.23 11.37 0.39
C GLU A 10 -9.19 10.27 0.10
N LEU A 11 -9.24 9.16 0.84
CA LEU A 11 -8.38 8.00 0.62
C LEU A 11 -8.56 7.45 -0.81
N ARG A 12 -9.81 7.18 -1.21
CA ARG A 12 -10.10 6.64 -2.55
C ARG A 12 -9.56 7.55 -3.65
N GLU A 13 -9.76 8.86 -3.52
CA GLU A 13 -9.31 9.84 -4.49
C GLU A 13 -7.78 9.96 -4.53
N SER A 14 -7.10 9.89 -3.39
CA SER A 14 -5.63 9.87 -3.34
C SER A 14 -5.02 8.63 -4.01
N LEU A 15 -5.78 7.53 -4.08
CA LEU A 15 -5.40 6.30 -4.78
C LEU A 15 -5.77 6.30 -6.27
N ASN A 16 -6.41 7.37 -6.77
CA ASN A 16 -6.95 7.47 -8.12
C ASN A 16 -7.93 6.32 -8.48
N LEU A 17 -8.70 5.83 -7.52
CA LEU A 17 -9.68 4.76 -7.74
C LEU A 17 -11.10 5.30 -7.94
N SER A 18 -11.85 4.69 -8.86
CA SER A 18 -13.29 4.86 -8.93
C SER A 18 -13.99 4.22 -7.72
N GLN A 19 -15.23 4.64 -7.43
CA GLN A 19 -16.05 4.02 -6.37
C GLN A 19 -16.29 2.52 -6.61
N GLU A 20 -16.30 2.09 -7.87
CA GLU A 20 -16.46 0.69 -8.25
C GLU A 20 -15.19 -0.11 -7.94
N GLU A 21 -14.02 0.39 -8.33
CA GLU A 21 -12.75 -0.27 -8.04
C GLU A 21 -12.47 -0.35 -6.55
N PHE A 22 -12.67 0.77 -5.83
CA PHE A 22 -12.52 0.82 -4.38
C PHE A 22 -13.48 -0.16 -3.69
N GLY A 23 -14.76 -0.14 -4.08
CA GLY A 23 -15.77 -1.05 -3.56
C GLY A 23 -15.40 -2.51 -3.79
N LYS A 24 -15.07 -2.89 -5.02
CA LYS A 24 -14.64 -4.25 -5.39
C LYS A 24 -13.49 -4.73 -4.52
N SER A 25 -12.54 -3.84 -4.23
CA SER A 25 -11.36 -4.15 -3.46
C SER A 25 -11.65 -4.50 -1.98
N ILE A 26 -12.75 -3.99 -1.41
CA ILE A 26 -13.20 -4.25 -0.03
C ILE A 26 -14.53 -5.03 0.04
N GLY A 27 -14.97 -5.64 -1.07
CA GLY A 27 -16.18 -6.47 -1.11
C GLY A 27 -17.50 -5.70 -1.06
N LEU A 28 -17.52 -4.44 -1.51
CA LEU A 28 -18.71 -3.60 -1.60
C LEU A 28 -19.07 -3.25 -3.05
N SER A 29 -20.35 -3.00 -3.31
CA SER A 29 -20.80 -2.45 -4.59
C SER A 29 -20.44 -0.96 -4.72
N LYS A 30 -20.37 -0.46 -5.96
CA LYS A 30 -20.27 0.98 -6.25
C LYS A 30 -21.32 1.81 -5.49
N SER A 31 -22.58 1.36 -5.49
CA SER A 31 -23.67 2.01 -4.76
C SER A 31 -23.49 1.97 -3.24
N GLY A 32 -22.87 0.90 -2.71
CA GLY A 32 -22.47 0.80 -1.31
C GLY A 32 -21.46 1.87 -0.92
N ILE A 33 -20.41 2.05 -1.74
CA ILE A 33 -19.40 3.11 -1.54
C ILE A 33 -20.02 4.49 -1.68
N SER A 34 -20.83 4.74 -2.71
CA SER A 34 -21.51 6.02 -2.88
C SER A 34 -22.36 6.39 -1.67
N ASN A 35 -23.17 5.44 -1.14
CA ASN A 35 -23.98 5.69 0.04
C ASN A 35 -23.15 5.92 1.32
N ILE A 36 -21.98 5.28 1.43
CA ILE A 36 -21.03 5.53 2.51
C ILE A 36 -20.45 6.93 2.37
N GLU A 37 -19.91 7.30 1.21
CA GLU A 37 -19.24 8.60 1.01
C GLU A 37 -20.22 9.78 1.17
N SER A 38 -21.47 9.61 0.75
CA SER A 38 -22.52 10.61 0.95
C SER A 38 -23.09 10.65 2.38
N GLY A 39 -22.73 9.69 3.24
CA GLY A 39 -23.23 9.59 4.62
C GLY A 39 -24.66 9.06 4.75
N ASN A 40 -25.26 8.59 3.65
CA ASN A 40 -26.58 7.92 3.64
C ASN A 40 -26.54 6.58 4.38
N ARG A 41 -25.37 5.95 4.43
CA ARG A 41 -25.11 4.70 5.15
C ARG A 41 -23.90 4.86 6.07
N GLY A 42 -24.03 4.43 7.32
CA GLY A 42 -22.91 4.33 8.24
C GLY A 42 -21.92 3.24 7.83
N VAL A 43 -20.63 3.49 8.04
CA VAL A 43 -19.56 2.51 7.86
C VAL A 43 -19.53 1.59 9.09
N ARG A 44 -19.46 0.27 8.86
CA ARG A 44 -19.27 -0.68 9.95
C ARG A 44 -17.80 -0.73 10.35
N GLU A 45 -17.55 -1.00 11.62
CA GLU A 45 -16.21 -1.16 12.18
C GLU A 45 -15.34 -2.15 11.40
N SER A 46 -15.92 -3.28 11.01
CA SER A 46 -15.23 -4.30 10.21
C SER A 46 -14.70 -3.76 8.87
N TYR A 47 -15.41 -2.80 8.24
CA TYR A 47 -14.94 -2.17 7.00
C TYR A 47 -13.87 -1.12 7.27
N ILE A 48 -13.93 -0.43 8.42
CA ILE A 48 -12.87 0.50 8.84
C ILE A 48 -11.55 -0.27 8.99
N GLU A 49 -11.58 -1.39 9.73
CA GLU A 49 -10.41 -2.25 9.93
C GLU A 49 -9.89 -2.82 8.60
N LEU A 50 -10.78 -3.33 7.74
CA LEU A 50 -10.40 -3.83 6.43
C LEU A 50 -9.73 -2.75 5.56
N ILE A 51 -10.25 -1.53 5.55
CA ILE A 51 -9.67 -0.40 4.82
C ILE A 51 -8.28 -0.07 5.39
N CYS A 52 -8.15 0.03 6.72
CA CYS A 52 -6.89 0.29 7.40
C CYS A 52 -5.81 -0.74 7.03
N THR A 53 -6.12 -2.04 7.11
CA THR A 53 -5.18 -3.10 6.76
C THR A 53 -4.85 -3.11 5.28
N LYS A 54 -5.86 -2.94 4.41
CA LYS A 54 -5.67 -3.06 2.96
C LYS A 54 -4.84 -1.93 2.37
N TYR A 55 -5.05 -0.71 2.87
CA TYR A 55 -4.41 0.50 2.34
C TYR A 55 -3.33 1.04 3.25
N ASN A 56 -3.00 0.32 4.33
CA ASN A 56 -2.03 0.71 5.33
C ASN A 56 -2.25 2.15 5.84
N VAL A 57 -3.47 2.45 6.30
CA VAL A 57 -3.84 3.77 6.83
C VAL A 57 -4.20 3.72 8.31
N SER A 58 -3.88 4.79 9.04
CA SER A 58 -4.23 4.95 10.45
C SER A 58 -5.74 4.93 10.66
N LYS A 59 -6.20 4.11 11.62
CA LYS A 59 -7.60 4.05 12.04
C LYS A 59 -8.07 5.38 12.62
N VAL A 60 -7.23 6.02 13.44
CA VAL A 60 -7.54 7.33 14.06
C VAL A 60 -7.66 8.41 13.00
N TRP A 61 -6.79 8.42 12.00
CA TRP A 61 -6.96 9.32 10.86
C TRP A 61 -8.26 9.05 10.11
N LEU A 62 -8.58 7.78 9.85
CA LEU A 62 -9.77 7.41 9.10
C LEU A 62 -11.06 7.75 9.85
N THR A 63 -11.11 7.64 11.18
CA THR A 63 -12.33 7.91 11.97
C THR A 63 -12.45 9.36 12.39
N ASP A 64 -11.35 9.97 12.82
CA ASP A 64 -11.32 11.26 13.52
C ASP A 64 -10.70 12.38 12.67
N GLY A 65 -10.01 12.02 11.58
CA GLY A 65 -9.38 12.97 10.67
C GLY A 65 -8.09 13.59 11.20
N SER A 66 -7.45 12.96 12.19
CA SER A 66 -6.19 13.44 12.76
C SER A 66 -5.04 13.28 11.76
N GLU A 67 -4.56 14.40 11.20
CA GLU A 67 -3.40 14.39 10.30
C GLU A 67 -2.10 14.01 11.03
N LEU A 68 -1.96 14.36 12.31
CA LEU A 68 -0.83 13.88 13.11
C LEU A 68 -0.82 12.35 13.19
N ALA A 69 -1.99 11.71 13.34
CA ALA A 69 -2.08 10.25 13.35
C ALA A 69 -1.74 9.62 11.98
N LYS A 70 -1.90 10.36 10.88
CA LYS A 70 -1.49 9.94 9.54
C LYS A 70 0.02 10.00 9.39
N GLU A 71 0.65 11.09 9.83
CA GLU A 71 2.10 11.28 9.80
C GLU A 71 2.82 10.23 10.65
N VAL A 72 2.35 10.02 11.89
CA VAL A 72 2.91 8.99 12.80
C VAL A 72 2.81 7.60 12.19
N HIS A 73 1.66 7.23 11.63
CA HIS A 73 1.47 5.91 11.00
C HIS A 73 2.37 5.70 9.78
N HIS A 74 2.59 6.74 8.98
CA HIS A 74 3.51 6.70 7.84
C HIS A 74 4.96 6.46 8.30
N LEU A 75 5.39 7.16 9.35
CA LEU A 75 6.70 6.98 9.96
C LEU A 75 6.88 5.55 10.51
N GLU A 76 5.91 5.07 11.31
CA GLU A 76 5.93 3.71 11.88
C GLU A 76 6.00 2.64 10.78
N SER A 77 5.18 2.78 9.74
CA SER A 77 5.17 1.86 8.59
C SER A 77 6.54 1.79 7.90
N PHE A 78 7.22 2.93 7.77
CA PHE A 78 8.54 2.99 7.17
C PHE A 78 9.63 2.37 8.07
N ILE A 79 9.55 2.61 9.37
CA ILE A 79 10.44 1.97 10.35
C ILE A 79 10.30 0.45 10.28
N GLU A 80 9.07 -0.07 10.20
CA GLU A 80 8.83 -1.51 10.05
C GLU A 80 9.36 -2.06 8.72
N TYR A 81 9.24 -1.30 7.62
CA TYR A 81 9.88 -1.66 6.36
C TYR A 81 11.40 -1.79 6.50
N LEU A 82 12.08 -0.82 7.12
CA LEU A 82 13.53 -0.88 7.35
C LEU A 82 13.92 -2.07 8.24
N LYS A 83 13.15 -2.36 9.28
CA LYS A 83 13.36 -3.55 10.13
C LYS A 83 13.24 -4.85 9.34
N SER A 84 12.30 -4.93 8.41
CA SER A 84 12.15 -6.12 7.53
C SER A 84 13.38 -6.36 6.64
N LEU A 85 14.16 -5.32 6.37
CA LEU A 85 15.43 -5.36 5.64
C LEU A 85 16.64 -5.53 6.56
N ASN A 86 16.44 -5.92 7.83
CA ASN A 86 17.46 -6.10 8.86
C ASN A 86 18.19 -4.82 9.30
N TYR A 87 17.57 -3.65 9.13
CA TYR A 87 18.06 -2.41 9.74
C TYR A 87 17.45 -2.19 11.13
N SER A 88 18.22 -1.62 12.05
CA SER A 88 17.72 -1.05 13.30
C SER A 88 17.52 0.46 13.11
N VAL A 89 16.45 1.01 13.66
CA VAL A 89 16.17 2.46 13.62
C VAL A 89 15.87 2.94 15.03
N GLN A 90 16.57 3.96 15.51
CA GLN A 90 16.35 4.57 16.83
C GLN A 90 16.34 6.10 16.74
N PRO A 91 15.34 6.79 17.31
CA PRO A 91 15.38 8.24 17.43
C PRO A 91 16.35 8.65 18.54
N ILE A 92 17.26 9.57 18.23
CA ILE A 92 18.19 10.18 19.18
C ILE A 92 17.74 11.63 19.38
N PRO A 93 17.22 11.98 20.57
CA PRO A 93 16.85 13.36 20.87
C PRO A 93 18.07 14.28 20.78
N CYS A 94 17.94 15.36 20.02
CA CYS A 94 18.96 16.41 19.92
C CYS A 94 18.57 17.66 20.72
N SER A 95 17.26 17.88 20.90
CA SER A 95 16.70 18.95 21.72
C SER A 95 15.27 18.60 22.17
N GLU A 96 14.56 19.53 22.83
CA GLU A 96 13.15 19.35 23.20
C GLU A 96 12.21 19.18 21.99
N THR A 97 12.60 19.68 20.81
CA THR A 97 11.75 19.70 19.61
C THR A 97 12.39 19.04 18.39
N SER A 98 13.57 18.44 18.53
CA SER A 98 14.28 17.81 17.41
C SER A 98 14.95 16.49 17.79
N CYS A 99 15.00 15.58 16.82
CA CYS A 99 15.74 14.34 16.92
C CYS A 99 16.43 14.04 15.58
N VAL A 100 17.48 13.23 15.65
CA VAL A 100 18.03 12.53 14.49
C VAL A 100 17.59 11.06 14.55
N TYR A 101 17.47 10.43 13.39
CA TYR A 101 17.20 9.00 13.28
C TYR A 101 18.51 8.28 13.01
N GLU A 102 18.95 7.48 13.96
CA GLU A 102 20.06 6.54 13.73
C GLU A 102 19.50 5.31 13.03
N VAL A 103 20.12 4.95 11.90
CA VAL A 103 19.82 3.75 11.13
C VAL A 103 21.08 2.89 11.05
N GLN A 104 20.98 1.66 11.52
CA GLN A 104 22.11 0.74 11.63
C GLN A 104 21.85 -0.57 10.88
N SER A 105 22.84 -1.04 10.13
CA SER A 105 22.93 -2.40 9.57
C SER A 105 24.05 -3.19 10.26
N LYS A 106 24.37 -4.40 9.77
CA LYS A 106 25.51 -5.17 10.28
C LYS A 106 26.87 -4.49 10.02
N ASP A 107 26.96 -3.71 8.95
CA ASP A 107 28.23 -3.22 8.43
C ASP A 107 28.39 -1.70 8.59
N TYR A 108 27.28 -0.97 8.76
CA TYR A 108 27.29 0.50 8.78
C TYR A 108 26.25 1.09 9.74
N THR A 109 26.55 2.27 10.27
CA THR A 109 25.63 3.13 11.03
C THR A 109 25.60 4.51 10.37
N ALA A 110 24.41 5.10 10.24
CA ALA A 110 24.23 6.45 9.72
C ALA A 110 23.18 7.20 10.54
N GLU A 111 23.42 8.49 10.77
CA GLU A 111 22.48 9.41 11.40
C GLU A 111 21.82 10.29 10.33
N PHE A 112 20.52 10.50 10.45
CA PHE A 112 19.75 11.33 9.54
C PHE A 112 19.03 12.42 10.33
N THR A 113 19.13 13.66 9.88
CA THR A 113 18.17 14.69 10.28
C THR A 113 16.76 14.33 9.82
N GLN A 114 15.75 15.01 10.36
CA GLN A 114 14.36 14.80 9.92
C GLN A 114 14.20 14.99 8.40
N GLU A 115 14.75 16.07 7.84
CA GLU A 115 14.65 16.39 6.40
C GLU A 115 15.34 15.32 5.53
N GLU A 116 16.49 14.81 5.97
CA GLU A 116 17.22 13.74 5.26
C GLU A 116 16.48 12.41 5.34
N PHE A 117 15.84 12.12 6.47
CA PHE A 117 15.05 10.90 6.65
C PHE A 117 13.77 10.93 5.81
N GLU A 118 13.09 12.07 5.73
CA GLU A 118 11.95 12.28 4.82
C GLU A 118 12.38 12.15 3.34
N SER A 119 13.54 12.70 2.99
CA SER A 119 14.12 12.54 1.64
C SER A 119 14.41 11.07 1.31
N LEU A 120 14.90 10.29 2.29
CA LEU A 120 15.11 8.85 2.14
C LEU A 120 13.79 8.10 1.90
N GLN A 121 12.72 8.45 2.63
CA GLN A 121 11.39 7.87 2.41
C GLN A 121 10.91 8.08 0.97
N ASN A 122 11.01 9.31 0.47
CA ASN A 122 10.54 9.67 -0.87
C ASN A 122 11.33 8.98 -1.99
N ARG A 123 12.67 8.96 -1.89
CA ARG A 123 13.53 8.32 -2.91
C ARG A 123 13.28 6.81 -3.05
N ASN A 124 13.01 6.13 -1.93
CA ASN A 124 12.71 4.71 -1.96
C ASN A 124 11.38 4.41 -2.67
N LYS A 125 10.36 5.23 -2.42
CA LYS A 125 9.06 5.11 -3.10
C LYS A 125 9.22 5.20 -4.61
N ASP A 126 9.89 6.25 -5.10
CA ASP A 126 10.09 6.48 -6.54
C ASP A 126 10.90 5.35 -7.21
N ALA A 127 11.94 4.85 -6.53
CA ALA A 127 12.76 3.75 -7.04
C ALA A 127 11.97 2.44 -7.15
N ILE A 128 11.19 2.09 -6.12
CA ILE A 128 10.35 0.88 -6.11
C ILE A 128 9.26 0.98 -7.17
N GLU A 129 8.55 2.11 -7.26
CA GLU A 129 7.53 2.34 -8.28
C GLU A 129 8.12 2.23 -9.69
N GLY A 130 9.29 2.81 -9.92
CA GLY A 130 10.02 2.70 -11.18
C GLY A 130 10.35 1.25 -11.55
N MET A 131 10.87 0.46 -10.60
CA MET A 131 11.17 -0.97 -10.83
C MET A 131 9.91 -1.78 -11.16
N ILE A 132 8.80 -1.55 -10.45
CA ILE A 132 7.52 -2.23 -10.70
C ILE A 132 6.98 -1.88 -12.09
N LEU A 133 7.04 -0.60 -12.49
CA LEU A 133 6.61 -0.17 -13.82
C LEU A 133 7.41 -0.85 -14.93
N LEU A 134 8.74 -0.91 -14.79
CA LEU A 134 9.60 -1.60 -15.75
C LEU A 134 9.24 -3.10 -15.84
N GLN A 135 9.00 -3.76 -14.71
CA GLN A 135 8.60 -5.17 -14.70
C GLN A 135 7.22 -5.38 -15.33
N CYS A 136 6.24 -4.50 -15.07
CA CYS A 136 4.94 -4.53 -15.72
C CYS A 136 5.04 -4.37 -17.24
N GLN A 137 5.93 -3.50 -17.73
CA GLN A 137 6.18 -3.34 -19.16
C GLN A 137 6.83 -4.58 -19.78
N LYS A 138 7.77 -5.21 -19.07
CA LYS A 138 8.39 -6.48 -19.49
C LYS A 138 7.35 -7.60 -19.60
N ASN A 139 6.50 -7.76 -18.58
CA ASN A 139 5.45 -8.78 -18.56
C ASN A 139 4.40 -8.59 -19.67
N LYS A 140 4.20 -7.36 -20.17
CA LYS A 140 3.33 -7.08 -21.33
C LYS A 140 3.99 -7.34 -22.68
N LYS A 141 5.32 -7.45 -22.73
CA LYS A 141 6.10 -7.68 -23.97
C LYS A 141 6.44 -9.15 -24.20
N GLU A 142 6.39 -10.00 -23.17
CA GLU A 142 6.49 -11.46 -23.33
C GLU A 142 5.11 -12.01 -23.76
N PRO A 143 4.97 -12.65 -24.94
CA PRO A 143 3.71 -13.29 -25.31
C PRO A 143 3.41 -14.43 -24.31
N PRO A 144 2.14 -14.76 -24.03
CA PRO A 144 1.82 -15.96 -23.27
C PRO A 144 2.46 -17.14 -24.00
N SER A 145 3.44 -17.77 -23.36
CA SER A 145 4.07 -18.99 -23.85
C SER A 145 2.98 -19.94 -24.33
N ALA A 146 3.01 -20.24 -25.62
CA ALA A 146 2.06 -21.11 -26.27
C ALA A 146 1.95 -22.42 -25.48
N ALA A 147 0.75 -22.76 -25.03
CA ALA A 147 0.37 -24.13 -24.79
C ALA A 147 0.29 -24.81 -26.17
N THR A 148 1.43 -25.29 -26.67
CA THR A 148 1.47 -26.27 -27.75
C THR A 148 1.13 -27.63 -27.15
N GLU A 149 -0.16 -27.92 -27.00
CA GLU A 149 -0.62 -29.29 -27.12
C GLU A 149 -0.48 -29.68 -28.59
N ASN A 150 0.65 -30.30 -28.90
CA ASN A 150 0.87 -30.96 -30.19
C ASN A 150 -0.12 -32.13 -30.31
N GLY A 151 -1.12 -31.96 -31.16
CA GLY A 151 -1.73 -33.09 -31.84
C GLY A 151 -0.73 -33.67 -32.84
N SER A 152 -0.33 -34.92 -32.64
CA SER A 152 0.19 -35.78 -33.70
C SER A 152 -0.46 -37.14 -33.53
N GLY A 153 -1.31 -37.50 -34.49
CA GLY A 153 -2.06 -38.73 -34.50
C GLY A 153 -1.30 -39.94 -35.02
N VAL A 154 -2.06 -41.04 -34.96
CA VAL A 154 -1.98 -42.31 -35.69
C VAL A 154 -1.16 -43.42 -35.03
N GLU A 155 -1.87 -44.43 -34.51
CA GLU A 155 -1.70 -45.82 -34.95
C GLU A 155 -2.98 -46.61 -34.68
N ASN A 156 -3.55 -47.16 -35.76
CA ASN A 156 -4.57 -48.20 -35.71
C ASN A 156 -3.95 -49.47 -35.12
N HIS A 157 -4.69 -50.18 -34.27
CA HIS A 157 -4.63 -51.64 -34.29
C HIS A 157 -5.97 -52.25 -33.88
N ASP A 158 -6.48 -53.07 -34.80
CA ASP A 158 -7.57 -54.01 -34.62
C ASP A 158 -7.44 -54.84 -33.33
N ASN A 159 -8.55 -55.07 -32.63
CA ASN A 159 -8.95 -56.43 -32.29
C ASN A 159 -10.34 -56.55 -31.66
N LYS A 160 -11.14 -57.40 -32.33
CA LYS A 160 -12.24 -58.26 -31.86
C LYS A 160 -13.64 -57.66 -31.67
#